data_AF-A0A820YT22-F1
#
_entry.id   AF-A0A820YT22-F1
#
_cell.length_a   1.000
_cell.length_b   1.000
_cell.length_c   1.000
_cell.angle_alpha   90.00
_cell.angle_beta   90.00
_cell.angle_gamma   90.00
#
_symmetry.space_group_name_H-M   'P 1'
#
loop_
_entity.id
_entity.type
_entity.pdbx_description
1 polymer ?
#
loop_
_entity_poly.entity_id
_entity_poly.type
_entity_poly.pdbx_seq_one_letter_code
_entity_poly.pdbx_strand_id
1 'polypeptide(L)'
;MSLTNQTEPETWFYDETNEDYDYGYHKTFLSMLNSVDAPRSRWLLKSSDHALFLDTFFHHYPNAKMIMPHRHLDDVLPSVCHTVWAFNNMFFDEKKSTARNTLNIRTLRYMDTSIGSIVKFRTCHHRSHRNIFDVIYDDLIE
;
A
#
# COMPACT_ATOMS: atom_id res chain seq x y z
N MET A 1 -2.58 -26.88 4.00
CA MET A 1 -1.33 -26.21 4.38
C MET A 1 -1.74 -24.87 4.97
N SER A 2 -1.62 -24.72 6.29
CA SER A 2 -2.19 -23.57 7.00
C SER A 2 -1.50 -22.28 6.57
N LEU A 3 -2.25 -21.28 6.10
CA LEU A 3 -1.77 -19.97 5.67
C LEU A 3 -1.29 -19.08 6.85
N THR A 4 -0.91 -19.67 7.99
CA THR A 4 -0.99 -19.01 9.30
C THR A 4 0.33 -18.64 9.98
N ASN A 5 1.50 -19.01 9.44
CA ASN A 5 2.75 -18.60 10.08
C ASN A 5 3.19 -17.24 9.53
N GLN A 6 2.54 -16.17 10.01
CA GLN A 6 3.09 -14.83 9.90
C GLN A 6 4.45 -14.80 10.62
N THR A 7 5.43 -14.18 9.98
CA THR A 7 6.72 -13.93 10.63
C THR A 7 6.61 -12.70 11.51
N GLU A 8 7.44 -12.58 12.54
CA GLU A 8 7.46 -11.41 13.43
C GLU A 8 7.53 -10.06 12.68
N PRO A 9 8.31 -9.91 11.59
CA PRO A 9 8.29 -8.69 10.78
C PRO A 9 6.97 -8.42 10.06
N GLU A 10 6.23 -9.45 9.67
CA GLU A 10 4.91 -9.28 9.04
C GLU A 10 3.89 -8.80 10.07
N THR A 11 3.91 -9.41 11.26
CA THR A 11 3.03 -8.98 12.35
C THR A 11 3.31 -7.54 12.76
N TRP A 12 4.58 -7.15 12.85
CA TRP A 12 4.97 -5.76 13.13
C TRP A 12 4.49 -4.80 12.03
N PHE A 13 4.67 -5.17 10.75
CA PHE A 13 4.28 -4.33 9.61
C PHE A 13 2.77 -4.08 9.53
N TYR A 14 1.93 -5.08 9.86
CA TYR A 14 0.47 -4.91 9.79
C TYR A 14 -0.14 -4.31 11.06
N ASP A 15 0.66 -4.00 12.08
CA ASP A 15 0.18 -3.35 13.30
C ASP A 15 -0.02 -1.86 13.05
N GLU A 16 -1.29 -1.43 13.01
CA GLU A 16 -1.71 -0.04 12.79
C GLU A 16 -1.04 0.95 13.77
N THR A 17 -0.61 0.50 14.97
CA THR A 17 0.04 1.37 15.96
C THR A 17 1.46 1.78 15.57
N ASN A 18 2.15 0.99 14.74
CA ASN A 18 3.50 1.32 14.26
C ASN A 18 3.48 2.39 13.17
N GLU A 19 2.39 2.45 12.40
CA GLU A 19 2.23 3.32 11.24
C GLU A 19 2.07 4.79 11.62
N ASP A 20 1.61 5.09 12.84
CA ASP A 20 1.52 6.47 13.34
C ASP A 20 2.91 7.13 13.37
N TYR A 21 3.92 6.38 13.81
CA TYR A 21 5.31 6.84 13.80
C TYR A 21 5.82 7.03 12.37
N ASP A 22 5.53 6.10 11.47
CA ASP A 22 5.99 6.18 10.08
C ASP A 22 5.43 7.43 9.38
N TYR A 23 4.11 7.67 9.49
CA TYR A 23 3.51 8.87 8.90
C TYR A 23 3.96 10.18 9.56
N GLY A 24 4.25 10.15 10.87
CA GLY A 24 4.86 11.28 11.58
C GLY A 24 6.26 11.62 11.06
N TYR A 25 7.09 10.59 10.85
CA TYR A 25 8.41 10.76 10.22
C TYR A 25 8.28 11.21 8.76
N HIS A 26 7.41 10.59 7.97
CA HIS A 26 7.12 10.97 6.60
C HIS A 26 6.75 12.46 6.50
N LYS A 27 5.94 12.98 7.42
CA LYS A 27 5.56 14.41 7.48
C LYS A 27 6.75 15.31 7.76
N THR A 28 7.63 14.88 8.66
CA THR A 28 8.87 15.58 9.00
C THR A 28 9.81 15.62 7.79
N PHE A 29 9.96 14.49 7.10
CA PHE A 29 10.78 14.38 5.90
C PHE A 29 10.27 15.30 4.77
N LEU A 30 8.97 15.31 4.50
CA LEU A 30 8.40 16.24 3.52
C LEU A 30 8.55 17.70 3.92
N SER A 31 8.47 18.02 5.21
CA SER A 31 8.69 19.38 5.71
C SER A 31 10.14 19.82 5.49
N MET A 32 11.11 18.92 5.66
CA MET A 32 12.51 19.16 5.33
C MET A 32 12.69 19.36 3.83
N LEU A 33 12.11 18.51 2.98
CA LEU A 33 12.19 18.72 1.54
C LEU A 33 11.56 20.04 1.11
N ASN A 34 10.45 20.42 1.74
CA ASN A 34 9.77 21.69 1.47
C ASN A 34 10.60 22.92 1.87
N SER A 35 11.57 22.80 2.78
CA SER A 35 12.48 23.91 3.11
C SER A 35 13.59 24.09 2.07
N VAL A 36 13.88 23.06 1.26
CA VAL A 36 14.92 23.06 0.25
C VAL A 36 14.35 23.30 -1.14
N ASP A 37 13.29 22.60 -1.52
CA ASP A 37 12.63 22.68 -2.82
C ASP A 37 11.12 22.40 -2.68
N ALA A 38 10.36 23.44 -2.36
CA ALA A 38 8.91 23.33 -2.20
C ALA A 38 8.22 23.21 -3.57
N PRO A 39 7.27 22.27 -3.76
CA PRO A 39 6.46 22.23 -4.95
C PRO A 39 5.63 23.51 -5.06
N ARG A 40 5.47 24.02 -6.28
CA ARG A 40 4.78 25.29 -6.55
C ARG A 40 3.31 25.29 -6.14
N SER A 41 2.68 24.12 -6.02
CA SER A 41 1.27 23.98 -5.62
C SER A 41 1.08 23.02 -4.45
N ARG A 42 1.39 21.73 -4.63
CA ARG A 42 1.16 20.64 -3.68
C ARG A 42 2.17 19.53 -3.89
N TRP A 43 2.47 18.78 -2.83
CA TRP A 43 3.17 17.49 -2.95
C TRP A 43 2.29 16.48 -3.70
N LEU A 44 2.89 15.79 -4.67
CA LEU A 44 2.30 14.64 -5.35
C LEU A 44 3.08 13.39 -4.94
N LEU A 45 2.41 12.47 -4.26
CA LEU A 45 3.03 11.31 -3.63
C LEU A 45 2.34 10.04 -4.12
N LYS A 46 3.07 8.92 -4.13
CA LYS A 46 2.54 7.62 -4.53
C LYS A 46 3.27 6.52 -3.77
N SER A 47 2.52 5.76 -2.98
CA SER A 47 2.91 4.45 -2.46
C SER A 47 1.70 3.53 -2.49
N SER A 48 1.92 2.24 -2.78
CA SER A 48 0.89 1.21 -2.66
C SER A 48 0.49 0.99 -1.20
N ASP A 49 1.40 1.25 -0.27
CA ASP A 49 1.25 0.91 1.15
C ASP A 49 0.25 1.85 1.84
N HIS A 50 -0.02 3.03 1.26
CA HIS A 50 -1.06 3.94 1.76
C HIS A 50 -2.45 3.28 1.83
N ALA A 51 -2.73 2.29 0.97
CA ALA A 51 -3.99 1.56 0.98
C ALA A 51 -4.19 0.73 2.25
N LEU A 52 -3.10 0.29 2.92
CA LEU A 52 -3.19 -0.49 4.15
C LEU A 52 -3.58 0.38 5.35
N PHE A 53 -3.18 1.65 5.36
CA PHE A 53 -3.18 2.49 6.56
C PHE A 53 -3.93 3.81 6.34
N LEU A 54 -5.07 3.74 5.67
CA LEU A 54 -5.85 4.92 5.25
C LEU A 54 -6.29 5.80 6.43
N ASP A 55 -6.68 5.19 7.55
CA ASP A 55 -7.08 5.91 8.75
C ASP A 55 -5.92 6.75 9.31
N THR A 56 -4.75 6.12 9.50
CA THR A 56 -3.52 6.79 9.96
C THR A 56 -3.05 7.85 8.97
N PHE A 57 -3.09 7.56 7.66
CA PHE A 57 -2.76 8.52 6.61
C PHE A 57 -3.62 9.79 6.73
N PHE A 58 -4.94 9.66 6.81
CA PHE A 58 -5.83 10.82 6.91
C PHE A 58 -5.79 11.49 8.29
N HIS A 59 -5.36 10.80 9.35
CA HIS A 59 -5.05 11.42 10.63
C HIS A 59 -3.90 12.44 10.50
N HIS A 60 -2.80 12.05 9.84
CA HIS A 60 -1.63 12.91 9.65
C HIS A 60 -1.81 13.98 8.56
N TYR A 61 -2.61 13.66 7.54
CA TYR A 61 -2.92 14.51 6.38
C TYR A 61 -4.45 14.69 6.18
N PRO A 62 -5.16 15.37 7.11
CA PRO A 62 -6.63 15.48 7.04
C PRO A 62 -7.14 16.24 5.80
N ASN A 63 -6.28 17.06 5.19
CA ASN A 63 -6.58 17.84 3.99
C ASN A 63 -6.05 17.19 2.71
N ALA A 64 -5.46 15.99 2.78
CA ALA A 64 -4.96 15.30 1.60
C ALA A 64 -6.09 15.01 0.61
N LYS A 65 -5.72 15.00 -0.68
CA LYS A 65 -6.55 14.49 -1.76
C LYS A 65 -5.91 13.21 -2.24
N MET A 66 -6.66 12.13 -2.20
CA MET A 66 -6.22 10.79 -2.61
C MET A 66 -6.75 10.51 -4.00
N ILE A 67 -5.88 10.01 -4.88
CA ILE A 67 -6.29 9.39 -6.14
C ILE A 67 -6.15 7.88 -5.93
N MET A 68 -7.24 7.14 -6.02
CA MET A 68 -7.28 5.70 -5.81
C MET A 68 -7.49 4.99 -7.15
N PRO A 69 -6.44 4.45 -7.76
CA PRO A 69 -6.57 3.69 -8.99
C PRO A 69 -7.18 2.31 -8.71
N HIS A 70 -8.07 1.86 -9.60
CA HIS A 70 -8.70 0.55 -9.58
C HIS A 70 -8.35 -0.21 -10.85
N ARG A 71 -8.11 -1.52 -10.72
CA ARG A 71 -7.86 -2.42 -11.85
C ARG A 71 -8.39 -3.81 -11.53
N HIS A 72 -8.81 -4.53 -12.56
CA HIS A 72 -9.27 -5.91 -12.43
C HIS A 72 -8.22 -6.81 -11.76
N LEU A 73 -8.65 -7.55 -10.73
CA LEU A 73 -7.75 -8.40 -9.93
C LEU A 73 -7.11 -9.52 -10.76
N ASP A 74 -7.82 -10.03 -11.76
CA ASP A 74 -7.33 -11.07 -12.66
C ASP A 74 -6.06 -10.63 -13.40
N ASP A 75 -5.90 -9.33 -13.66
CA ASP A 75 -4.69 -8.77 -14.26
C ASP A 75 -3.64 -8.37 -13.20
N VAL A 76 -4.10 -7.85 -12.06
CA VAL A 76 -3.21 -7.33 -11.01
C VAL A 76 -2.47 -8.46 -10.30
N LEU A 77 -3.17 -9.53 -9.91
CA LEU A 77 -2.59 -10.59 -9.07
C LEU A 77 -1.40 -11.31 -9.73
N PRO A 78 -1.48 -11.77 -11.00
CA PRO A 78 -0.33 -12.36 -11.68
C PRO A 78 0.82 -11.35 -11.85
N SER A 79 0.48 -10.10 -12.18
CA SER A 79 1.45 -9.02 -12.38
C SER A 79 2.26 -8.73 -11.11
N VAL A 80 1.59 -8.56 -9.97
CA VAL A 80 2.28 -8.29 -8.69
C VAL A 80 3.11 -9.48 -8.24
N CYS A 81 2.60 -10.72 -8.37
CA CYS A 81 3.35 -11.91 -7.99
C CYS A 81 4.62 -12.06 -8.85
N HIS A 82 4.51 -11.78 -10.15
CA HIS A 82 5.66 -11.75 -11.05
C HIS A 82 6.66 -10.67 -10.63
N THR A 83 6.18 -9.47 -10.34
CA THR A 83 7.02 -8.33 -9.93
C THR A 83 7.76 -8.64 -8.63
N VAL A 84 7.06 -9.10 -7.59
CA VAL A 84 7.66 -9.49 -6.31
C VAL A 84 8.72 -10.57 -6.50
N TRP A 85 8.44 -11.60 -7.32
CA TRP A 85 9.43 -12.61 -7.65
C TRP A 85 10.65 -12.04 -8.39
N ALA A 86 10.44 -11.17 -9.37
CA ALA A 86 11.51 -10.57 -10.15
C ALA A 86 12.49 -9.77 -9.27
N PHE A 87 11.97 -8.99 -8.31
CA PHE A 87 12.78 -8.22 -7.36
C PHE A 87 13.50 -9.10 -6.34
N ASN A 88 12.88 -10.19 -5.89
CA ASN A 88 13.40 -10.96 -4.76
C ASN A 88 14.20 -12.21 -5.17
N ASN A 89 14.12 -12.68 -6.42
CA ASN A 89 14.73 -13.95 -6.81
C ASN A 89 16.25 -14.02 -6.62
N MET A 90 16.93 -12.87 -6.61
CA MET A 90 18.39 -12.79 -6.43
C MET A 90 18.83 -13.05 -4.98
N PHE A 91 17.90 -13.00 -4.02
CA PHE A 91 18.19 -13.16 -2.59
C PHE A 91 17.90 -14.56 -2.05
N PHE A 92 17.44 -15.51 -2.89
CA PHE A 92 17.12 -16.87 -2.44
C PHE A 92 18.07 -17.92 -3.03
N ASP A 93 18.78 -18.61 -2.12
CA ASP A 93 19.60 -19.79 -2.43
C ASP A 93 18.78 -21.09 -2.51
N GLU A 94 17.59 -21.11 -1.91
CA GLU A 94 16.73 -22.29 -1.82
C GLU A 94 16.18 -22.75 -3.18
N LYS A 95 15.57 -23.96 -3.20
CA LYS A 95 14.77 -24.45 -4.33
C LYS A 95 13.79 -23.36 -4.75
N LYS A 96 14.07 -22.70 -5.89
CA LYS A 96 13.34 -21.53 -6.42
C LYS A 96 11.81 -21.68 -6.35
N SER A 97 11.27 -22.89 -6.48
CA SER A 97 9.83 -23.16 -6.39
C SER A 97 9.23 -22.94 -5.00
N THR A 98 9.92 -23.30 -3.92
CA THR A 98 9.39 -23.14 -2.55
C THR A 98 9.38 -21.67 -2.15
N ALA A 99 10.50 -20.96 -2.36
CA ALA A 99 10.59 -19.52 -2.11
C ALA A 99 9.55 -18.73 -2.92
N ARG A 100 9.36 -19.08 -4.19
CA ARG A 100 8.34 -18.45 -5.05
C ARG A 100 6.92 -18.66 -4.52
N ASN A 101 6.58 -19.87 -4.09
CA ASN A 101 5.25 -20.14 -3.53
C ASN A 101 5.01 -19.36 -2.24
N THR A 102 6.01 -19.29 -1.36
CA THR A 102 5.92 -18.48 -0.12
C THR A 102 5.71 -17.00 -0.43
N LEU A 103 6.45 -16.44 -1.39
CA LEU A 103 6.26 -15.06 -1.82
C LEU A 103 4.87 -14.81 -2.41
N ASN A 104 4.38 -15.71 -3.27
CA ASN A 104 3.03 -15.58 -3.82
C ASN A 104 1.97 -15.55 -2.71
N ILE A 105 2.06 -16.44 -1.72
CA ILE A 105 1.12 -16.47 -0.59
C ILE A 105 1.17 -15.15 0.20
N ARG A 106 2.37 -14.61 0.43
CA ARG A 106 2.56 -13.32 1.11
C ARG A 106 1.96 -12.17 0.31
N THR A 107 2.19 -12.13 -1.00
CA THR A 107 1.63 -11.12 -1.89
C THR A 107 0.11 -11.18 -1.93
N LEU A 108 -0.49 -12.38 -1.97
CA LEU A 108 -1.94 -12.53 -1.89
C LEU A 108 -2.50 -12.01 -0.56
N ARG A 109 -1.83 -12.30 0.56
CA ARG A 109 -2.23 -11.78 1.88
C ARG A 109 -2.14 -10.25 1.95
N TYR A 110 -1.06 -9.68 1.42
CA TYR A 110 -0.89 -8.22 1.32
C TYR A 110 -2.05 -7.58 0.53
N MET A 111 -2.41 -8.18 -0.62
CA MET A 111 -3.51 -7.69 -1.46
C MET A 111 -4.86 -7.78 -0.75
N ASP A 112 -5.15 -8.93 -0.14
CA ASP A 112 -6.38 -9.14 0.64
C ASP A 112 -6.50 -8.14 1.80
N THR A 113 -5.40 -7.90 2.53
CA THR A 113 -5.35 -6.95 3.64
C THR A 113 -5.54 -5.51 3.15
N SER A 114 -4.91 -5.14 2.03
CA SER A 114 -5.05 -3.81 1.42
C SER A 114 -6.49 -3.55 0.97
N ILE A 115 -7.11 -4.52 0.28
CA ILE A 115 -8.51 -4.43 -0.15
C ILE A 115 -9.43 -4.34 1.06
N GLY A 116 -9.21 -5.17 2.08
CA GLY A 116 -9.96 -5.14 3.33
C GLY A 116 -9.89 -3.78 4.03
N SER A 117 -8.70 -3.17 4.10
CA SER A 117 -8.51 -1.83 4.66
C SER A 117 -9.25 -0.75 3.86
N ILE A 118 -9.19 -0.79 2.52
CA ILE A 118 -9.96 0.11 1.66
C ILE A 118 -11.47 -0.04 1.94
N VAL A 119 -12.00 -1.27 1.98
CA VAL A 119 -13.42 -1.53 2.24
C VAL A 119 -13.82 -1.04 3.64
N LYS A 120 -13.05 -1.36 4.68
CA LYS A 120 -13.24 -0.87 6.06
C LYS A 120 -13.30 0.65 6.09
N PHE A 121 -12.29 1.32 5.52
CA PHE A 121 -12.22 2.78 5.49
C PHE A 121 -13.44 3.41 4.82
N ARG A 122 -13.83 2.88 3.64
CA ARG A 122 -14.98 3.38 2.88
C ARG A 122 -16.31 3.14 3.59
N THR A 123 -16.47 2.02 4.29
CA THR A 123 -17.71 1.70 5.00
C THR A 123 -17.85 2.47 6.31
N CYS A 124 -16.76 2.76 7.02
CA CYS A 124 -16.79 3.48 8.29
C CYS A 124 -16.79 5.02 8.12
N HIS A 125 -16.11 5.56 7.11
CA HIS A 125 -15.85 7.00 7.00
C HIS A 125 -16.61 7.70 5.87
N HIS A 126 -17.94 7.71 5.94
CA HIS A 126 -18.85 8.33 4.95
C HIS A 126 -18.50 9.76 4.51
N ARG A 127 -17.90 10.59 5.38
CA ARG A 127 -17.49 11.97 5.03
C ARG A 127 -16.14 12.05 4.30
N SER A 128 -15.25 11.09 4.50
CA SER A 128 -13.90 11.05 3.92
C SER A 128 -13.91 10.73 2.42
N HIS A 129 -15.02 10.18 1.90
CA HIS A 129 -15.19 9.91 0.46
C HIS A 129 -14.99 11.15 -0.42
N ARG A 130 -15.29 12.35 0.09
CA ARG A 130 -15.12 13.61 -0.67
C ARG A 130 -13.65 13.96 -0.98
N ASN A 131 -12.71 13.35 -0.27
CA ASN A 131 -11.29 13.56 -0.46
C ASN A 131 -10.62 12.48 -1.32
N ILE A 132 -11.37 11.47 -1.75
CA ILE A 132 -10.85 10.41 -2.61
C ILE A 132 -11.49 10.51 -3.99
N PHE A 133 -10.65 10.46 -5.01
CA PHE A 133 -11.04 10.39 -6.41
C PHE A 133 -10.66 9.00 -6.94
N ASP A 134 -11.66 8.22 -7.33
CA ASP A 134 -11.50 6.87 -7.85
C ASP A 134 -11.24 6.93 -9.36
N VAL A 135 -10.20 6.25 -9.82
CA VAL A 135 -9.80 6.20 -11.25
C VAL A 135 -9.77 4.75 -11.70
N ILE A 136 -10.53 4.41 -12.74
CA ILE A 136 -10.45 3.08 -13.34
C ILE A 136 -9.26 3.05 -14.29
N TYR A 137 -8.45 1.99 -14.23
CA TYR A 137 -7.26 1.84 -15.06
C TYR A 137 -7.57 1.92 -16.56
N ASP A 138 -8.69 1.35 -16.98
CA ASP A 138 -9.10 1.34 -18.38
C ASP A 138 -9.43 2.77 -18.88
N ASP A 139 -10.11 3.58 -18.05
CA ASP A 139 -10.38 5.00 -18.36
C ASP A 139 -9.11 5.87 -18.45
N LEU A 140 -7.98 5.41 -17.91
CA LEU A 140 -6.71 6.16 -17.92
C LEU A 140 -5.88 5.89 -19.18
N ILE A 141 -6.05 4.72 -19.80
CA ILE A 141 -5.24 4.28 -20.95
C ILE A 141 -5.92 4.53 -22.30
N GLU A 142 -7.21 4.86 -22.30
CA GLU A 142 -7.97 5.34 -23.47
C GLU A 142 -7.64 6.80 -23.82
#